data_AF-A0A2M8JUE2-F1
#
_entry.id   AF-A0A2M8JUE2-F1
#
_cell.length_a   1.000
_cell.length_b   1.000
_cell.length_c   1.000
_cell.angle_alpha   90.00
_cell.angle_beta   90.00
_cell.angle_gamma   90.00
#
_symmetry.space_group_name_H-M   'P 1'
#
loop_
_entity.id
_entity.type
_entity.pdbx_description
1 polymer ?
#
loop_
_entity_poly.entity_id
_entity_poly.type
_entity_poly.pdbx_seq_one_letter_code
_entity_poly.pdbx_strand_id
1 'polypeptide(L)'
;MKPSYLFILSMTILAFACSAPYKQMAKQYEQRDQVSVPDYSDLYFWAAHPYKKDPADSVPKPLRTNHLIDSAVDVFFIHPTTYTDDQLPFGYSAPIGNNELNAKTDYSTILFQASAFNQVGRVFAPRYRQANLQAYFPKNATDSGAAIAAFELAYQDVKAAFSYYLKNLHKGKPIIIAAHSQGTTHGKRLLKEFFDDQALQNKLVAAYLIGIPVAEAEFTKIKACTTPNQTGCIVSWRTYKEGYTPPLILEEKFKAIVTNPLTWTNEEIFADRQLNKGGVLLKFNKIVPSVASAKIEGNVLWTPKPKFFGNIFYTTNNYHVADINLYYLNIQENLRNRVSSYLKK
;
A
#
# COMPACT_ATOMS: atom_id res chain seq x y z
N MET A 1 -43.11 17.61 -47.68
CA MET A 1 -41.94 18.24 -47.04
C MET A 1 -41.90 17.78 -45.59
N LYS A 2 -40.93 16.92 -45.23
CA LYS A 2 -40.74 16.42 -43.86
C LYS A 2 -39.83 17.40 -43.09
N PRO A 3 -40.13 17.78 -41.84
CA PRO A 3 -39.19 18.55 -41.04
C PRO A 3 -38.10 17.60 -40.51
N SER A 4 -36.85 17.92 -40.86
CA SER A 4 -35.66 17.27 -40.34
C SER A 4 -35.44 17.66 -38.87
N TYR A 5 -35.58 16.71 -37.95
CA TYR A 5 -35.11 16.87 -36.58
C TYR A 5 -33.60 16.67 -36.55
N LEU A 6 -32.86 17.79 -36.51
CA LEU A 6 -31.42 17.80 -36.26
C LEU A 6 -31.20 17.56 -34.76
N PHE A 7 -30.97 16.30 -34.38
CA PHE A 7 -30.51 15.95 -33.04
C PHE A 7 -29.06 16.43 -32.88
N ILE A 8 -28.85 17.63 -32.34
CA ILE A 8 -27.54 18.05 -31.87
C ILE A 8 -27.30 17.33 -30.53
N LEU A 9 -26.67 16.16 -30.63
CA LEU A 9 -26.10 15.46 -29.48
C LEU A 9 -24.91 16.28 -28.99
N SER A 10 -25.14 17.20 -28.04
CA SER A 10 -24.06 17.90 -27.34
C SER A 10 -23.36 16.90 -26.41
N MET A 11 -22.39 16.18 -26.97
CA MET A 11 -21.43 15.37 -26.22
C MET A 11 -20.54 16.33 -25.44
N THR A 12 -21.00 16.73 -24.25
CA THR A 12 -20.17 17.44 -23.29
C THR A 12 -19.16 16.45 -22.72
N ILE A 13 -17.99 16.42 -23.36
CA ILE A 13 -16.78 15.83 -22.84
C ILE A 13 -16.43 16.58 -21.54
N LEU A 14 -16.93 16.08 -20.41
CA LEU A 14 -16.38 16.41 -19.10
C LEU A 14 -15.02 15.71 -19.01
N ALA A 15 -14.02 16.35 -19.62
CA ALA A 15 -12.62 16.11 -19.31
C ALA A 15 -12.40 16.53 -17.85
N PHE A 16 -12.64 15.60 -16.92
CA PHE A 16 -12.13 15.71 -15.57
C PHE A 16 -10.61 15.64 -15.68
N ALA A 17 -9.97 16.80 -15.69
CA ALA A 17 -8.55 16.97 -15.47
C ALA A 17 -8.21 16.54 -14.04
N CYS A 18 -8.18 15.23 -13.79
CA CYS A 18 -7.73 14.62 -12.54
C CYS A 18 -6.21 14.75 -12.32
N SER A 19 -5.47 15.45 -13.21
CA SER A 19 -4.04 15.78 -13.06
C SER A 19 -3.79 17.14 -12.39
N ALA A 20 -4.80 18.01 -12.28
CA ALA A 20 -4.63 19.36 -11.75
C ALA A 20 -4.08 19.48 -10.31
N PRO A 21 -4.41 18.61 -9.33
CA PRO A 21 -3.94 18.82 -7.96
C PRO A 21 -2.45 18.52 -7.77
N TYR A 22 -1.92 17.46 -8.41
CA TYR A 22 -0.52 17.06 -8.19
C TYR A 22 0.48 17.97 -8.90
N LYS A 23 0.15 18.50 -10.09
CA LYS A 23 0.97 19.52 -10.75
C LYS A 23 1.17 20.76 -9.89
N GLN A 24 0.13 21.18 -9.17
CA GLN A 24 0.23 22.32 -8.26
C GLN A 24 1.06 21.97 -7.02
N MET A 25 0.89 20.78 -6.45
CA MET A 25 1.69 20.28 -5.31
C MET A 25 3.17 20.10 -5.68
N ALA A 26 3.46 19.68 -6.92
CA ALA A 26 4.80 19.45 -7.45
C ALA A 26 5.68 20.72 -7.42
N LYS A 27 5.09 21.91 -7.41
CA LYS A 27 5.81 23.19 -7.30
C LYS A 27 6.54 23.35 -5.96
N GLN A 28 6.18 22.57 -4.95
CA GLN A 28 6.81 22.59 -3.63
C GLN A 28 8.07 21.73 -3.55
N TYR A 29 8.34 20.95 -4.60
CA TYR A 29 9.47 20.02 -4.64
C TYR A 29 10.65 20.68 -5.31
N GLU A 30 11.84 20.44 -4.74
CA GLU A 30 13.10 20.81 -5.36
C GLU A 30 13.25 20.09 -6.70
N GLN A 31 13.83 20.76 -7.70
CA GLN A 31 14.15 20.13 -8.98
C GLN A 31 15.40 19.27 -8.80
N ARG A 32 15.30 17.99 -9.15
CA ARG A 32 16.41 17.03 -9.07
C ARG A 32 16.57 16.31 -10.40
N ASP A 33 17.76 15.73 -10.61
CA ASP A 33 17.99 14.88 -11.76
C ASP A 33 17.04 13.68 -11.73
N GLN A 34 16.34 13.49 -12.85
CA GLN A 34 15.30 12.50 -13.03
C GLN A 34 15.84 11.07 -13.04
N VAL A 35 17.12 10.87 -13.42
CA VAL A 35 17.72 9.54 -13.63
C VAL A 35 18.81 9.17 -12.61
N SER A 36 19.00 10.00 -11.58
CA SER A 36 20.00 9.75 -10.53
C SER A 36 19.73 8.44 -9.77
N VAL A 37 20.81 7.80 -9.29
CA VAL A 37 20.71 6.72 -8.30
C VAL A 37 20.38 7.38 -6.95
N PRO A 38 19.32 6.95 -6.23
CA PRO A 38 18.94 7.58 -4.98
C PRO A 38 20.01 7.41 -3.88
N ASP A 39 20.38 8.51 -3.23
CA ASP A 39 21.22 8.52 -2.03
C ASP A 39 20.33 8.67 -0.79
N TYR A 40 20.11 7.58 -0.06
CA TYR A 40 19.23 7.58 1.10
C TYR A 40 19.77 8.30 2.34
N SER A 41 20.97 8.90 2.27
CA SER A 41 21.37 9.91 3.26
C SER A 41 20.67 11.27 3.07
N ASP A 42 20.17 11.55 1.87
CA ASP A 42 19.38 12.75 1.56
C ASP A 42 17.89 12.49 1.82
N LEU A 43 17.27 13.34 2.65
CA LEU A 43 15.84 13.30 2.99
C LEU A 43 14.92 13.43 1.77
N TYR A 44 15.40 13.98 0.65
CA TYR A 44 14.64 14.07 -0.60
C TYR A 44 14.16 12.69 -1.09
N PHE A 45 15.03 11.67 -0.99
CA PHE A 45 14.75 10.31 -1.43
C PHE A 45 13.89 9.52 -0.44
N TRP A 46 13.34 10.16 0.57
CA TRP A 46 12.34 9.59 1.46
C TRP A 46 10.99 10.24 1.20
N ALA A 47 10.01 9.43 0.81
CA ALA A 47 8.62 9.85 0.73
C ALA A 47 8.08 10.15 2.14
N ALA A 48 8.46 9.32 3.13
CA ALA A 48 8.24 9.57 4.55
C ALA A 48 9.51 9.36 5.39
N HIS A 49 9.77 10.25 6.33
CA HIS A 49 10.91 10.15 7.24
C HIS A 49 10.65 10.89 8.56
N PRO A 50 11.04 10.38 9.75
CA PRO A 50 10.78 11.05 11.05
C PRO A 50 11.45 12.41 11.27
N TYR A 51 12.29 12.86 10.33
CA TYR A 51 12.97 14.15 10.34
C TYR A 51 12.49 15.06 9.22
N LYS A 52 11.38 14.68 8.57
CA LYS A 52 10.70 15.40 7.51
C LYS A 52 9.23 15.51 7.92
N LYS A 53 8.61 16.66 7.65
CA LYS A 53 7.15 16.75 7.72
C LYS A 53 6.57 16.26 6.41
N ASP A 54 5.78 15.22 6.45
CA ASP A 54 5.26 14.57 5.25
C ASP A 54 3.83 14.03 5.44
N PRO A 55 3.17 13.58 4.36
CA PRO A 55 1.79 13.13 4.49
C PRO A 55 1.58 11.88 5.36
N ALA A 56 2.63 11.09 5.66
CA ALA A 56 2.49 9.95 6.57
C ALA A 56 2.23 10.39 8.01
N ASP A 57 2.63 11.62 8.39
CA ASP A 57 2.32 12.23 9.69
C ASP A 57 0.84 12.60 9.86
N SER A 58 0.05 12.49 8.78
CA SER A 58 -1.33 12.94 8.77
C SER A 58 -2.21 12.05 9.64
N VAL A 59 -3.09 12.69 10.42
CA VAL A 59 -4.11 12.02 11.23
C VAL A 59 -5.49 12.54 10.84
N PRO A 60 -6.45 11.66 10.51
CA PRO A 60 -7.83 12.07 10.21
C PRO A 60 -8.39 12.97 11.31
N LYS A 61 -9.07 14.06 10.94
CA LYS A 61 -9.56 15.09 11.88
C LYS A 61 -10.18 14.52 13.18
N PRO A 62 -11.05 13.49 13.16
CA PRO A 62 -11.66 12.95 14.37
C PRO A 62 -10.68 12.26 15.35
N LEU A 63 -9.47 11.89 14.91
CA LEU A 63 -8.48 11.18 15.73
C LEU A 63 -7.38 12.09 16.30
N ARG A 64 -7.32 13.36 15.88
CA ARG A 64 -6.19 14.26 16.19
C ARG A 64 -6.04 14.56 17.69
N THR A 65 -7.14 14.66 18.42
CA THR A 65 -7.12 15.02 19.85
C THR A 65 -6.49 13.94 20.73
N ASN A 66 -6.54 12.68 20.30
CA ASN A 66 -6.04 11.53 21.05
C ASN A 66 -4.81 10.90 20.37
N HIS A 67 -4.19 11.63 19.44
CA HIS A 67 -3.01 11.13 18.74
C HIS A 67 -1.78 11.28 19.65
N LEU A 68 -1.22 10.15 20.04
CA LEU A 68 0.06 10.07 20.72
C LEU A 68 1.11 9.70 19.69
N ILE A 69 2.19 10.48 19.66
CA ILE A 69 3.38 10.15 18.86
C ILE A 69 4.13 9.07 19.65
N ASP A 70 4.11 7.85 19.12
CA ASP A 70 4.91 6.74 19.63
C ASP A 70 6.17 6.58 18.78
N SER A 71 7.28 6.26 19.42
CA SER A 71 8.56 5.96 18.76
C SER A 71 9.15 4.63 19.21
N ALA A 72 8.37 3.79 19.89
CA ALA A 72 8.81 2.49 20.41
C ALA A 72 9.22 1.54 19.29
N VAL A 73 8.54 1.60 18.13
CA VAL A 73 8.84 0.79 16.95
C VAL A 73 9.09 1.65 15.71
N ASP A 74 9.67 1.03 14.70
CA ASP A 74 9.85 1.61 13.37
C ASP A 74 8.97 0.88 12.36
N VAL A 75 8.31 1.65 11.49
CA VAL A 75 7.55 1.14 10.35
C VAL A 75 8.34 1.45 9.09
N PHE A 76 8.77 0.41 8.38
CA PHE A 76 9.33 0.55 7.04
C PHE A 76 8.21 0.27 6.03
N PHE A 77 7.64 1.34 5.47
CA PHE A 77 6.53 1.29 4.54
C PHE A 77 7.01 1.33 3.08
N ILE A 78 6.68 0.30 2.31
CA ILE A 78 6.99 0.21 0.88
C ILE A 78 5.71 0.52 0.10
N HIS A 79 5.66 1.70 -0.51
CA HIS A 79 4.47 2.18 -1.21
C HIS A 79 4.20 1.37 -2.50
N PRO A 80 2.96 1.39 -3.05
CA PRO A 80 2.68 0.79 -4.35
C PRO A 80 3.22 1.70 -5.47
N THR A 81 3.13 1.24 -6.73
CA THR A 81 3.43 2.14 -7.84
C THR A 81 2.34 3.19 -8.01
N THR A 82 2.74 4.45 -8.09
CA THR A 82 1.89 5.54 -8.58
C THR A 82 2.18 5.89 -10.04
N TYR A 83 3.15 5.22 -10.66
CA TYR A 83 3.47 5.35 -12.06
C TYR A 83 2.53 4.46 -12.88
N THR A 84 1.38 5.03 -13.21
CA THR A 84 0.24 4.33 -13.82
C THR A 84 -0.12 4.92 -15.18
N ASP A 85 0.82 5.60 -15.83
CA ASP A 85 0.59 6.14 -17.16
C ASP A 85 0.82 5.04 -18.21
N ASP A 86 -0.23 4.70 -18.94
CA ASP A 86 -0.24 3.65 -19.95
C ASP A 86 0.60 4.00 -21.19
N GLN A 87 0.95 5.28 -21.38
CA GLN A 87 1.82 5.73 -22.47
C GLN A 87 3.31 5.54 -22.17
N LEU A 88 3.68 5.14 -20.95
CA LEU A 88 5.06 4.89 -20.54
C LEU A 88 6.02 6.04 -20.92
N PRO A 89 5.72 7.31 -20.56
CA PRO A 89 6.51 8.46 -21.02
C PRO A 89 8.00 8.43 -20.62
N PHE A 90 8.36 7.58 -19.66
CA PHE A 90 9.73 7.39 -19.16
C PHE A 90 10.16 5.90 -19.26
N GLY A 91 9.46 5.11 -20.07
CA GLY A 91 9.63 3.66 -20.13
C GLY A 91 9.04 2.95 -18.91
N TYR A 92 9.57 1.77 -18.58
CA TYR A 92 9.05 0.94 -17.50
C TYR A 92 9.50 1.34 -16.10
N SER A 93 10.51 2.21 -15.96
CA SER A 93 11.01 2.66 -14.65
C SER A 93 10.70 4.13 -14.45
N ALA A 94 10.10 4.46 -13.31
CA ALA A 94 9.80 5.84 -12.98
C ALA A 94 11.08 6.67 -12.75
N PRO A 95 11.14 7.92 -13.26
CA PRO A 95 12.19 8.86 -12.90
C PRO A 95 12.08 9.27 -11.44
N ILE A 96 13.15 9.08 -10.66
CA ILE A 96 13.19 9.36 -9.21
C ILE A 96 12.98 10.85 -8.90
N GLY A 97 13.45 11.73 -9.80
CA GLY A 97 13.39 13.18 -9.69
C GLY A 97 12.09 13.82 -10.19
N ASN A 98 11.07 13.04 -10.60
CA ASN A 98 9.86 13.62 -11.17
C ASN A 98 8.90 14.13 -10.09
N ASN A 99 8.78 15.45 -9.98
CA ASN A 99 8.03 16.12 -8.93
C ASN A 99 6.51 15.88 -8.99
N GLU A 100 5.91 15.73 -10.17
CA GLU A 100 4.48 15.41 -10.29
C GLU A 100 4.18 14.00 -9.78
N LEU A 101 5.03 13.04 -10.12
CA LEU A 101 4.94 11.66 -9.65
C LEU A 101 5.22 11.54 -8.15
N ASN A 102 6.20 12.27 -7.65
CA ASN A 102 6.51 12.35 -6.22
C ASN A 102 5.33 12.96 -5.44
N ALA A 103 4.76 14.06 -5.91
CA ALA A 103 3.55 14.65 -5.33
C ALA A 103 2.36 13.69 -5.37
N LYS A 104 2.17 12.96 -6.48
CA LYS A 104 1.14 11.91 -6.57
C LYS A 104 1.37 10.84 -5.51
N THR A 105 2.59 10.34 -5.35
CA THR A 105 2.95 9.34 -4.33
C THR A 105 2.62 9.81 -2.93
N ASP A 106 3.07 11.01 -2.58
CA ASP A 106 2.96 11.62 -1.26
C ASP A 106 1.47 11.87 -0.90
N TYR A 107 0.70 12.49 -1.79
CA TYR A 107 -0.69 12.87 -1.50
C TYR A 107 -1.73 11.82 -1.93
N SER A 108 -1.29 10.62 -2.34
CA SER A 108 -2.15 9.45 -2.46
C SER A 108 -1.71 8.36 -1.50
N THR A 109 -0.72 7.56 -1.87
CA THR A 109 -0.35 6.35 -1.13
C THR A 109 0.24 6.64 0.24
N ILE A 110 1.12 7.64 0.37
CA ILE A 110 1.69 7.99 1.67
C ILE A 110 0.61 8.59 2.59
N LEU A 111 -0.17 9.55 2.08
CA LEU A 111 -1.28 10.16 2.82
C LEU A 111 -2.34 9.15 3.26
N PHE A 112 -2.74 8.21 2.40
CA PHE A 112 -3.91 7.36 2.64
C PHE A 112 -3.59 5.93 3.12
N GLN A 113 -2.36 5.45 2.91
CA GLN A 113 -1.95 4.10 3.27
C GLN A 113 -0.85 4.11 4.33
N ALA A 114 0.25 4.83 4.13
CA ALA A 114 1.36 4.85 5.10
C ALA A 114 0.93 5.47 6.45
N SER A 115 0.09 6.51 6.42
CA SER A 115 -0.48 7.14 7.61
C SER A 115 -1.37 6.21 8.45
N ALA A 116 -1.83 5.07 7.93
CA ALA A 116 -2.51 4.06 8.72
C ALA A 116 -1.57 3.42 9.76
N PHE A 117 -0.26 3.53 9.57
CA PHE A 117 0.76 2.92 10.41
C PHE A 117 1.47 3.91 11.36
N ASN A 118 1.14 5.20 11.31
CA ASN A 118 1.84 6.26 12.05
C ASN A 118 1.51 6.34 13.55
N GLN A 119 0.59 5.51 14.06
CA GLN A 119 0.14 5.59 15.46
C GLN A 119 0.98 4.77 16.43
N VAL A 120 1.90 3.94 15.93
CA VAL A 120 2.70 3.04 16.77
C VAL A 120 4.19 3.33 16.71
N GLY A 121 4.64 4.15 15.77
CA GLY A 121 6.06 4.28 15.52
C GLY A 121 6.43 5.28 14.45
N ARG A 122 7.74 5.41 14.29
CA ARG A 122 8.40 6.22 13.25
C ARG A 122 8.16 5.59 11.88
N VAL A 123 7.64 6.36 10.92
CA VAL A 123 7.42 5.86 9.55
C VAL A 123 8.59 6.25 8.65
N PHE A 124 9.16 5.25 7.99
CA PHE A 124 10.16 5.39 6.94
C PHE A 124 9.57 4.83 5.65
N ALA A 125 9.50 5.64 4.59
CA ALA A 125 9.08 5.18 3.28
C ALA A 125 10.03 5.73 2.21
N PRO A 126 10.83 4.90 1.53
CA PRO A 126 11.74 5.38 0.50
C PRO A 126 10.99 5.79 -0.75
N ARG A 127 11.49 6.80 -1.44
CA ARG A 127 11.27 6.94 -2.89
C ARG A 127 12.16 5.93 -3.58
N TYR A 128 11.62 5.20 -4.54
CA TYR A 128 12.37 4.27 -5.37
C TYR A 128 11.90 4.41 -6.82
N ARG A 129 12.71 3.98 -7.78
CA ARG A 129 12.37 4.01 -9.21
C ARG A 129 11.33 2.94 -9.52
N GLN A 130 10.10 3.17 -9.05
CA GLN A 130 8.97 2.28 -9.14
C GLN A 130 8.73 1.82 -10.58
N ALA A 131 8.49 0.52 -10.76
CA ALA A 131 8.11 0.00 -12.07
C ALA A 131 6.71 0.51 -12.43
N ASN A 132 6.49 0.85 -13.70
CA ASN A 132 5.18 1.25 -14.18
C ASN A 132 4.15 0.12 -14.00
N LEU A 133 2.87 0.46 -13.81
CA LEU A 133 1.78 -0.51 -13.72
C LEU A 133 1.77 -1.53 -14.87
N GLN A 134 2.09 -1.10 -16.10
CA GLN A 134 2.17 -1.96 -17.28
C GLN A 134 3.24 -3.05 -17.17
N ALA A 135 4.21 -2.94 -16.25
CA ALA A 135 5.20 -3.98 -15.97
C ALA A 135 4.54 -5.28 -15.46
N TYR A 136 3.34 -5.23 -14.89
CA TYR A 136 2.58 -6.41 -14.48
C TYR A 136 1.86 -7.12 -15.64
N PHE A 137 1.77 -6.47 -16.81
CA PHE A 137 1.01 -6.96 -17.95
C PHE A 137 1.84 -6.89 -19.26
N PRO A 138 3.05 -7.49 -19.30
CA PRO A 138 3.87 -7.47 -20.50
C PRO A 138 3.16 -8.20 -21.65
N LYS A 139 3.20 -7.64 -22.87
CA LYS A 139 2.47 -8.19 -24.02
C LYS A 139 3.34 -9.06 -24.93
N ASN A 140 4.66 -8.95 -24.80
CA ASN A 140 5.63 -9.67 -25.60
C ASN A 140 6.94 -9.90 -24.82
N ALA A 141 7.92 -10.57 -25.43
CA ALA A 141 9.20 -10.88 -24.78
C ALA A 141 10.04 -9.64 -24.45
N THR A 142 10.01 -8.61 -25.30
CA THR A 142 10.71 -7.34 -25.06
C THR A 142 10.11 -6.61 -23.85
N ASP A 143 8.78 -6.51 -23.78
CA ASP A 143 8.07 -5.94 -22.63
C ASP A 143 8.40 -6.72 -21.35
N SER A 144 8.50 -8.05 -21.45
CA SER A 144 8.83 -8.91 -20.31
C SER A 144 10.23 -8.62 -19.78
N GLY A 145 11.22 -8.49 -20.67
CA GLY A 145 12.59 -8.11 -20.29
C GLY A 145 12.65 -6.74 -19.63
N ALA A 146 11.93 -5.75 -20.19
CA ALA A 146 11.86 -4.40 -19.63
C ALA A 146 11.15 -4.35 -18.27
N ALA A 147 10.07 -5.12 -18.10
CA ALA A 147 9.36 -5.26 -16.83
C ALA A 147 10.25 -5.87 -15.74
N ILE A 148 10.98 -6.95 -16.06
CA ILE A 148 11.92 -7.58 -15.12
C ILE A 148 13.01 -6.59 -14.70
N ALA A 149 13.61 -5.88 -15.65
CA ALA A 149 14.63 -4.88 -15.37
C ALA A 149 14.09 -3.75 -14.47
N ALA A 150 12.86 -3.29 -14.70
CA ALA A 150 12.23 -2.27 -13.89
C ALA A 150 11.93 -2.73 -12.46
N PHE A 151 11.44 -3.97 -12.27
CA PHE A 151 11.23 -4.52 -10.94
C PHE A 151 12.55 -4.76 -10.18
N GLU A 152 13.60 -5.18 -10.88
CA GLU A 152 14.93 -5.35 -10.27
C GLU A 152 15.50 -4.00 -9.81
N LEU A 153 15.42 -2.98 -10.67
CA LEU A 153 15.88 -1.63 -10.33
C LEU A 153 15.12 -1.05 -9.13
N ALA A 154 13.79 -1.18 -9.15
CA ALA A 154 12.94 -0.77 -8.05
C ALA A 154 13.30 -1.49 -6.73
N TYR A 155 13.57 -2.80 -6.79
CA TYR A 155 13.96 -3.56 -5.61
C TYR A 155 15.35 -3.15 -5.09
N GLN A 156 16.32 -2.90 -5.98
CA GLN A 156 17.66 -2.45 -5.59
C GLN A 156 17.59 -1.15 -4.79
N ASP A 157 16.76 -0.20 -5.22
CA ASP A 157 16.50 1.05 -4.50
C ASP A 157 15.86 0.78 -3.13
N VAL A 158 14.80 -0.04 -3.05
CA VAL A 158 14.16 -0.41 -1.77
C VAL A 158 15.16 -1.09 -0.81
N LYS A 159 16.00 -2.00 -1.32
CA LYS A 159 17.03 -2.68 -0.55
C LYS A 159 18.11 -1.72 -0.06
N ALA A 160 18.55 -0.79 -0.91
CA ALA A 160 19.50 0.25 -0.53
C ALA A 160 18.96 1.15 0.58
N ALA A 161 17.70 1.58 0.48
CA ALA A 161 17.02 2.34 1.52
C ALA A 161 16.93 1.59 2.84
N PHE A 162 16.50 0.32 2.80
CA PHE A 162 16.37 -0.49 4.00
C PHE A 162 17.73 -0.74 4.67
N SER A 163 18.78 -0.99 3.88
CA SER A 163 20.14 -1.16 4.36
C SER A 163 20.66 0.13 5.01
N TYR A 164 20.39 1.29 4.41
CA TYR A 164 20.73 2.59 5.00
C TYR A 164 19.98 2.82 6.31
N TYR A 165 18.68 2.53 6.34
CA TYR A 165 17.85 2.62 7.54
C TYR A 165 18.39 1.73 8.67
N LEU A 166 18.69 0.45 8.39
CA LEU A 166 19.23 -0.48 9.39
C LEU A 166 20.56 0.02 9.96
N LYS A 167 21.46 0.49 9.08
CA LYS A 167 22.80 0.92 9.48
C LYS A 167 22.79 2.24 10.27
N ASN A 168 21.94 3.20 9.90
CA ASN A 168 22.08 4.58 10.37
C ASN A 168 20.91 5.07 11.26
N LEU A 169 19.71 4.49 11.12
CA LEU A 169 18.46 5.07 11.66
C LEU A 169 17.69 4.16 12.63
N HIS A 170 17.81 2.85 12.46
CA HIS A 170 17.05 1.80 13.16
C HIS A 170 17.28 1.76 14.67
N LYS A 171 18.53 1.98 15.11
CA LYS A 171 18.91 2.00 16.54
C LYS A 171 18.41 0.77 17.34
N GLY A 172 18.28 -0.38 16.68
CA GLY A 172 17.89 -1.65 17.33
C GLY A 172 16.40 -1.78 17.72
N LYS A 173 15.53 -0.87 17.28
CA LYS A 173 14.08 -0.90 17.59
C LYS A 173 13.36 -2.12 16.99
N PRO A 174 12.18 -2.51 17.48
CA PRO A 174 11.33 -3.45 16.75
C PRO A 174 10.87 -2.84 15.42
N ILE A 175 10.68 -3.68 14.41
CA ILE A 175 10.39 -3.29 13.03
C ILE A 175 9.04 -3.87 12.60
N ILE A 176 8.22 -3.04 11.97
CA ILE A 176 7.06 -3.43 11.17
C ILE A 176 7.43 -3.21 9.71
N ILE A 177 7.28 -4.25 8.88
CA ILE A 177 7.34 -4.09 7.43
C ILE A 177 5.90 -3.93 6.95
N ALA A 178 5.59 -2.83 6.28
CA ALA A 178 4.26 -2.58 5.75
C ALA A 178 4.36 -2.28 4.25
N ALA A 179 3.45 -2.81 3.46
CA ALA A 179 3.53 -2.65 2.02
C ALA A 179 2.17 -2.81 1.33
N HIS A 180 2.04 -2.19 0.16
CA HIS A 180 0.88 -2.37 -0.71
C HIS A 180 1.29 -2.62 -2.15
N SER A 181 0.57 -3.50 -2.84
CA SER A 181 0.73 -3.78 -4.27
C SER A 181 2.18 -4.05 -4.69
N GLN A 182 2.79 -3.18 -5.50
CA GLN A 182 4.20 -3.29 -5.88
C GLN A 182 5.15 -3.27 -4.69
N GLY A 183 4.83 -2.48 -3.66
CA GLY A 183 5.57 -2.53 -2.41
C GLY A 183 5.57 -3.92 -1.80
N THR A 184 4.47 -4.68 -1.90
CA THR A 184 4.41 -6.07 -1.44
C THR A 184 5.28 -6.98 -2.30
N THR A 185 5.36 -6.74 -3.61
CA THR A 185 6.30 -7.47 -4.49
C THR A 185 7.74 -7.33 -3.98
N HIS A 186 8.16 -6.12 -3.60
CA HIS A 186 9.48 -5.88 -3.03
C HIS A 186 9.60 -6.32 -1.57
N GLY A 187 8.54 -6.17 -0.77
CA GLY A 187 8.47 -6.56 0.64
C GLY A 187 8.66 -8.06 0.85
N LYS A 188 8.15 -8.90 -0.07
CA LYS A 188 8.42 -10.35 -0.04
C LYS A 188 9.92 -10.65 -0.12
N ARG A 189 10.61 -10.06 -1.11
CA ARG A 189 12.05 -10.24 -1.28
C ARG A 189 12.85 -9.63 -0.14
N LEU A 190 12.45 -8.46 0.37
CA LEU A 190 13.07 -7.83 1.53
C LEU A 190 12.99 -8.71 2.79
N LEU A 191 11.82 -9.26 3.10
CA LEU A 191 11.67 -10.19 4.22
C LEU A 191 12.52 -11.44 4.03
N LYS A 192 12.58 -11.99 2.81
CA LYS A 192 13.35 -13.19 2.51
C LYS A 192 14.85 -13.00 2.70
N GLU A 193 15.37 -11.84 2.29
CA GLU A 193 16.80 -11.54 2.36
C GLU A 193 17.26 -11.10 3.76
N PHE A 194 16.43 -10.36 4.50
CA PHE A 194 16.85 -9.73 5.76
C PHE A 194 16.26 -10.35 7.01
N PHE A 195 15.13 -11.05 6.93
CA PHE A 195 14.38 -11.52 8.10
C PHE A 195 14.23 -13.03 8.14
N ASP A 196 13.80 -13.68 7.06
CA ASP A 196 13.46 -15.11 7.09
C ASP A 196 14.71 -15.96 7.37
N ASP A 197 14.69 -16.67 8.50
CA ASP A 197 15.84 -17.44 9.01
C ASP A 197 17.09 -16.58 9.31
N GLN A 198 16.91 -15.28 9.56
CA GLN A 198 17.97 -14.33 9.89
C GLN A 198 17.82 -13.78 11.31
N ALA A 199 18.91 -13.28 11.90
CA ALA A 199 18.90 -12.71 13.25
C ALA A 199 17.91 -11.53 13.42
N LEU A 200 17.70 -10.75 12.35
CA LEU A 200 16.76 -9.62 12.36
C LEU A 200 15.29 -10.06 12.48
N GLN A 201 14.96 -11.35 12.22
CA GLN A 201 13.62 -11.90 12.45
C GLN A 201 13.13 -11.62 13.86
N ASN A 202 14.04 -11.65 14.85
CA ASN A 202 13.72 -11.39 16.25
C ASN A 202 13.22 -9.96 16.49
N LYS A 203 13.51 -9.02 15.58
CA LYS A 203 13.02 -7.64 15.62
C LYS A 203 11.71 -7.44 14.86
N LEU A 204 11.20 -8.44 14.15
CA LEU A 204 9.96 -8.31 13.39
C LEU A 204 8.73 -8.36 14.33
N VAL A 205 8.02 -7.24 14.44
CA VAL A 205 6.72 -7.18 15.11
C VAL A 205 5.68 -7.89 14.26
N ALA A 206 5.51 -7.46 13.01
CA ALA A 206 4.68 -8.11 12.00
C ALA A 206 5.03 -7.56 10.61
N ALA A 207 4.69 -8.31 9.56
CA ALA A 207 4.74 -7.85 8.19
C ALA A 207 3.34 -7.75 7.59
N TYR A 208 2.91 -6.54 7.20
CA TYR A 208 1.66 -6.29 6.49
C TYR A 208 1.94 -6.19 4.99
N LEU A 209 1.81 -7.30 4.28
CA LEU A 209 2.09 -7.45 2.87
C LEU A 209 0.77 -7.50 2.07
N ILE A 210 0.23 -6.32 1.73
CA ILE A 210 -1.16 -6.20 1.26
C ILE A 210 -1.19 -5.98 -0.28
N GLY A 211 -2.23 -6.44 -0.96
CA GLY A 211 -2.51 -6.12 -2.36
C GLY A 211 -1.82 -7.00 -3.43
N ILE A 212 -0.90 -7.90 -3.06
CA ILE A 212 -0.33 -8.92 -3.97
C ILE A 212 -0.32 -10.26 -3.24
N PRO A 213 -0.50 -11.38 -3.95
CA PRO A 213 -0.50 -12.68 -3.28
C PRO A 213 0.86 -12.98 -2.65
N VAL A 214 0.81 -13.39 -1.39
CA VAL A 214 1.94 -13.99 -0.67
C VAL A 214 1.62 -15.47 -0.52
N ALA A 215 2.40 -16.36 -1.14
CA ALA A 215 2.16 -17.79 -0.98
C ALA A 215 2.41 -18.23 0.48
N GLU A 216 1.64 -19.18 1.00
CA GLU A 216 1.88 -19.73 2.35
C GLU A 216 3.30 -20.33 2.49
N ALA A 217 3.86 -20.82 1.38
CA ALA A 217 5.20 -21.37 1.29
C ALA A 217 6.29 -20.36 0.85
N GLU A 218 5.97 -19.06 0.75
CA GLU A 218 6.93 -18.03 0.30
C GLU A 218 8.19 -17.98 1.18
N PHE A 219 8.02 -18.23 2.48
CA PHE A 219 9.04 -18.12 3.52
C PHE A 219 9.23 -19.45 4.28
N THR A 220 10.48 -19.72 4.64
CA THR A 220 10.90 -20.90 5.37
C THR A 220 10.40 -20.85 6.81
N LYS A 221 10.67 -19.76 7.54
CA LYS A 221 10.40 -19.61 8.98
C LYS A 221 9.22 -18.70 9.28
N ILE A 222 9.11 -17.56 8.60
CA ILE A 222 8.03 -16.60 8.86
C ILE A 222 6.71 -17.15 8.30
N LYS A 223 5.67 -17.21 9.13
CA LYS A 223 4.34 -17.75 8.76
C LYS A 223 3.24 -16.69 8.87
N ALA A 224 2.07 -17.01 8.33
CA ALA A 224 0.88 -16.19 8.50
C ALA A 224 0.53 -16.01 9.99
N CYS A 225 0.02 -14.84 10.34
CA CYS A 225 -0.57 -14.60 11.64
C CYS A 225 -1.92 -15.34 11.74
N THR A 226 -2.13 -16.07 12.84
CA THR A 226 -3.39 -16.78 13.13
C THR A 226 -4.20 -16.11 14.24
N THR A 227 -3.59 -15.20 15.02
CA THR A 227 -4.27 -14.45 16.08
C THR A 227 -3.98 -12.95 15.99
N PRO A 228 -4.85 -12.11 16.59
CA PRO A 228 -4.69 -10.65 16.60
C PRO A 228 -3.37 -10.16 17.23
N ASN A 229 -2.84 -10.90 18.21
CA ASN A 229 -1.71 -10.47 19.04
C ASN A 229 -0.39 -11.17 18.69
N GLN A 230 -0.41 -12.13 17.76
CA GLN A 230 0.82 -12.83 17.33
C GLN A 230 1.84 -11.84 16.77
N THR A 231 3.12 -12.11 16.97
CA THR A 231 4.21 -11.28 16.43
C THR A 231 5.17 -12.13 15.60
N GLY A 232 6.04 -11.51 14.80
CA GLY A 232 6.97 -12.21 13.93
C GLY A 232 6.29 -12.99 12.80
N CYS A 233 5.13 -12.52 12.35
CA CYS A 233 4.27 -13.19 11.37
C CYS A 233 3.79 -12.23 10.26
N ILE A 234 3.17 -12.79 9.23
CA ILE A 234 2.69 -12.08 8.04
C ILE A 234 1.17 -11.91 8.08
N VAL A 235 0.72 -10.72 7.69
CA VAL A 235 -0.66 -10.37 7.40
C VAL A 235 -0.73 -9.98 5.92
N SER A 236 -1.69 -10.51 5.17
CA SER A 236 -1.84 -10.25 3.73
C SER A 236 -3.28 -10.41 3.30
N TRP A 237 -3.74 -9.61 2.35
CA TRP A 237 -5.02 -9.81 1.66
C TRP A 237 -5.07 -9.01 0.34
N ARG A 238 -6.06 -9.34 -0.50
CA ARG A 238 -6.44 -8.60 -1.71
C ARG A 238 -7.97 -8.54 -1.77
N THR A 239 -8.53 -7.35 -1.87
CA THR A 239 -9.96 -7.14 -1.69
C THR A 239 -10.71 -7.10 -3.02
N TYR A 240 -11.74 -7.93 -3.14
CA TYR A 240 -12.66 -7.95 -4.27
C TYR A 240 -14.11 -7.89 -3.78
N LYS A 241 -15.00 -7.53 -4.70
CA LYS A 241 -16.44 -7.59 -4.45
C LYS A 241 -16.86 -9.04 -4.25
N GLU A 242 -17.70 -9.25 -3.25
CA GLU A 242 -18.35 -10.54 -3.01
C GLU A 242 -18.98 -11.12 -4.29
N GLY A 243 -18.71 -12.40 -4.54
CA GLY A 243 -19.13 -13.10 -5.76
C GLY A 243 -18.25 -12.84 -6.97
N TYR A 244 -17.14 -12.10 -6.85
CA TYR A 244 -16.19 -11.88 -7.93
C TYR A 244 -14.76 -12.29 -7.54
N THR A 245 -14.23 -13.27 -8.27
CA THR A 245 -12.81 -13.64 -8.24
C THR A 245 -12.24 -13.49 -9.65
N PRO A 246 -11.22 -12.64 -9.87
CA PRO A 246 -10.59 -12.46 -11.18
C PRO A 246 -10.08 -13.78 -11.78
N PRO A 247 -10.14 -13.97 -13.12
CA PRO A 247 -9.62 -15.17 -13.78
C PRO A 247 -8.16 -15.50 -13.42
N LEU A 248 -7.27 -14.50 -13.38
CA LEU A 248 -5.87 -14.68 -13.00
C LEU A 248 -5.69 -15.30 -11.61
N ILE A 249 -6.63 -15.07 -10.69
CA ILE A 249 -6.59 -15.65 -9.34
C ILE A 249 -7.07 -17.10 -9.36
N LEU A 250 -8.05 -17.43 -10.20
CA LEU A 250 -8.50 -18.81 -10.40
C LEU A 250 -7.41 -19.70 -11.02
N GLU A 251 -6.46 -19.08 -11.73
CA GLU A 251 -5.31 -19.76 -12.34
C GLU A 251 -4.14 -19.95 -11.37
N GLU A 252 -4.13 -19.29 -10.20
CA GLU A 252 -3.06 -19.42 -9.19
C GLU A 252 -2.92 -20.88 -8.75
N LYS A 253 -1.69 -21.42 -8.81
CA LYS A 253 -1.38 -22.82 -8.45
C LYS A 253 -0.86 -22.98 -7.02
N PHE A 254 -1.05 -21.96 -6.19
CA PHE A 254 -0.61 -21.95 -4.79
C PHE A 254 -1.70 -21.37 -3.91
N LYS A 255 -1.65 -21.69 -2.62
CA LYS A 255 -2.50 -21.07 -1.60
C LYS A 255 -1.85 -19.78 -1.11
N ALA A 256 -2.60 -18.68 -1.19
CA ALA A 256 -2.16 -17.38 -0.70
C ALA A 256 -2.52 -17.19 0.77
N ILE A 257 -1.68 -16.46 1.51
CA ILE A 257 -2.01 -15.94 2.83
C ILE A 257 -3.12 -14.89 2.66
N VAL A 258 -4.26 -15.16 3.29
CA VAL A 258 -5.37 -14.21 3.44
C VAL A 258 -5.67 -14.06 4.93
N THR A 259 -5.62 -12.82 5.43
CA THR A 259 -6.02 -12.45 6.78
C THR A 259 -7.29 -11.63 6.69
N ASN A 260 -8.28 -11.97 7.50
CA ASN A 260 -9.48 -11.15 7.63
C ASN A 260 -9.14 -9.91 8.47
N PRO A 261 -9.20 -8.68 7.93
CA PRO A 261 -8.78 -7.46 8.64
C PRO A 261 -9.79 -6.99 9.71
N LEU A 262 -10.91 -7.70 9.89
CA LEU A 262 -11.87 -7.44 10.95
C LEU A 262 -11.68 -8.38 12.15
N THR A 263 -11.17 -9.60 11.94
CA THR A 263 -10.95 -10.60 13.01
C THR A 263 -9.47 -10.86 13.30
N TRP A 264 -8.58 -10.53 12.37
CA TRP A 264 -7.13 -10.81 12.40
C TRP A 264 -6.79 -12.31 12.47
N THR A 265 -7.71 -13.14 12.01
CA THR A 265 -7.55 -14.59 11.82
C THR A 265 -7.51 -14.94 10.34
N ASN A 266 -7.15 -16.18 10.04
CA ASN A 266 -7.20 -16.79 8.71
C ASN A 266 -8.40 -17.73 8.55
N GLU A 267 -9.42 -17.57 9.39
CA GLU A 267 -10.64 -18.37 9.35
C GLU A 267 -11.58 -17.85 8.25
N GLU A 268 -12.21 -18.76 7.52
CA GLU A 268 -13.16 -18.47 6.43
C GLU A 268 -14.56 -18.08 6.94
N ILE A 269 -14.60 -17.23 7.97
CA ILE A 269 -15.82 -16.75 8.60
C ILE A 269 -16.15 -15.37 8.06
N PHE A 270 -17.44 -15.15 7.77
CA PHE A 270 -17.94 -13.83 7.43
C PHE A 270 -17.89 -12.91 8.66
N ALA A 271 -17.15 -11.81 8.55
CA ALA A 271 -17.09 -10.76 9.53
C ALA A 271 -17.93 -9.57 9.06
N ASP A 272 -19.01 -9.28 9.80
CA ASP A 272 -19.93 -8.20 9.46
C ASP A 272 -19.25 -6.82 9.54
N ARG A 273 -19.67 -5.89 8.67
CA ARG A 273 -19.22 -4.50 8.67
C ARG A 273 -19.37 -3.78 10.01
N GLN A 274 -20.21 -4.24 10.94
CA GLN A 274 -20.23 -3.67 12.30
C GLN A 274 -18.89 -3.79 13.03
N LEU A 275 -18.04 -4.76 12.68
CA LEU A 275 -16.68 -4.90 13.20
C LEU A 275 -15.69 -3.92 12.57
N ASN A 276 -16.06 -3.25 11.47
CA ASN A 276 -15.22 -2.26 10.82
C ASN A 276 -15.31 -0.91 11.56
N LYS A 277 -14.22 -0.57 12.25
CA LYS A 277 -14.10 0.59 13.13
C LYS A 277 -14.04 1.90 12.37
N GLY A 278 -13.71 1.85 11.09
CA GLY A 278 -13.74 2.99 10.20
C GLY A 278 -12.72 2.92 9.09
N GLY A 279 -13.17 3.24 7.88
CA GLY A 279 -12.29 3.49 6.75
C GLY A 279 -12.00 4.97 6.52
N VAL A 280 -10.89 5.24 5.85
CA VAL A 280 -10.52 6.59 5.36
C VAL A 280 -10.49 6.52 3.83
N LEU A 281 -11.54 7.06 3.19
CA LEU A 281 -11.71 7.03 1.73
C LEU A 281 -11.15 8.32 1.11
N LEU A 282 -11.75 8.84 0.03
CA LEU A 282 -11.25 10.00 -0.72
C LEU A 282 -11.12 11.31 0.10
N LYS A 283 -11.92 11.48 1.15
CA LYS A 283 -11.85 12.66 2.04
C LYS A 283 -11.08 12.28 3.30
N PHE A 284 -9.76 12.52 3.31
CA PHE A 284 -8.86 12.10 4.39
C PHE A 284 -9.35 12.47 5.81
N ASN A 285 -9.94 13.66 5.97
CA ASN A 285 -10.44 14.13 7.26
C ASN A 285 -11.81 13.55 7.66
N LYS A 286 -12.33 12.56 6.94
CA LYS A 286 -13.61 11.89 7.23
C LYS A 286 -13.38 10.40 7.43
N ILE A 287 -13.77 9.91 8.60
CA ILE A 287 -13.85 8.49 8.92
C ILE A 287 -15.24 8.00 8.52
N VAL A 288 -15.30 6.85 7.86
CA VAL A 288 -16.54 6.19 7.46
C VAL A 288 -16.68 4.89 8.26
N PRO A 289 -17.51 4.86 9.32
CA PRO A 289 -17.70 3.66 10.11
C PRO A 289 -18.39 2.56 9.30
N SER A 290 -18.10 1.32 9.65
CA SER A 290 -18.70 0.15 9.03
C SER A 290 -18.56 0.12 7.50
N VAL A 291 -17.49 0.65 6.90
CA VAL A 291 -17.46 0.85 5.45
C VAL A 291 -17.48 -0.46 4.65
N ALA A 292 -16.87 -1.53 5.16
CA ALA A 292 -16.75 -2.82 4.50
C ALA A 292 -16.87 -3.98 5.50
N SER A 293 -17.42 -5.10 5.03
CA SER A 293 -17.34 -6.40 5.72
C SER A 293 -16.06 -7.12 5.28
N ALA A 294 -15.85 -8.36 5.72
CA ALA A 294 -14.72 -9.16 5.28
C ALA A 294 -15.04 -10.65 5.37
N LYS A 295 -14.82 -11.40 4.29
CA LYS A 295 -14.86 -12.86 4.26
C LYS A 295 -13.66 -13.35 3.47
N ILE A 296 -12.92 -14.30 4.01
CA ILE A 296 -11.89 -15.00 3.22
C ILE A 296 -12.62 -15.95 2.25
N GLU A 297 -12.25 -15.89 0.98
CA GLU A 297 -12.74 -16.80 -0.04
C GLU A 297 -11.57 -17.23 -0.93
N GLY A 298 -11.07 -18.46 -0.73
CA GLY A 298 -9.87 -18.95 -1.40
C GLY A 298 -8.67 -18.01 -1.21
N ASN A 299 -8.09 -17.53 -2.30
CA ASN A 299 -6.90 -16.67 -2.29
C ASN A 299 -7.21 -15.15 -2.19
N VAL A 300 -8.46 -14.77 -1.88
CA VAL A 300 -8.88 -13.36 -1.81
C VAL A 300 -9.72 -13.06 -0.57
N LEU A 301 -9.85 -11.76 -0.30
CA LEU A 301 -10.80 -11.21 0.64
C LEU A 301 -12.02 -10.67 -0.12
N TRP A 302 -13.18 -11.23 0.14
CA TRP A 302 -14.44 -10.71 -0.33
C TRP A 302 -15.03 -9.71 0.65
N THR A 303 -15.62 -8.65 0.10
CA THR A 303 -16.53 -7.77 0.81
C THR A 303 -17.72 -7.45 -0.10
N PRO A 304 -18.95 -7.37 0.43
CA PRO A 304 -20.04 -6.69 -0.26
C PRO A 304 -19.63 -5.26 -0.64
N LYS A 305 -20.37 -4.67 -1.57
CA LYS A 305 -20.13 -3.29 -2.04
C LYS A 305 -19.96 -2.33 -0.85
N PRO A 306 -18.82 -1.62 -0.72
CA PRO A 306 -18.57 -0.75 0.41
C PRO A 306 -19.66 0.31 0.57
N LYS A 307 -20.05 0.58 1.82
CA LYS A 307 -21.13 1.50 2.17
C LYS A 307 -20.57 2.86 2.57
N PHE A 308 -20.72 3.84 1.68
CA PHE A 308 -20.34 5.23 1.90
C PHE A 308 -21.20 6.16 1.03
N PHE A 309 -21.24 7.45 1.36
CA PHE A 309 -21.98 8.44 0.57
C PHE A 309 -21.44 8.51 -0.86
N GLY A 310 -22.31 8.30 -1.86
CA GLY A 310 -21.94 8.27 -3.28
C GLY A 310 -21.43 6.91 -3.78
N ASN A 311 -21.53 5.84 -2.98
CA ASN A 311 -21.11 4.50 -3.42
C ASN A 311 -21.86 3.99 -4.66
N ILE A 312 -23.01 4.57 -5.04
CA ILE A 312 -23.71 4.25 -6.28
C ILE A 312 -22.80 4.38 -7.51
N PHE A 313 -21.89 5.35 -7.52
CA PHE A 313 -20.90 5.58 -8.59
C PHE A 313 -19.68 4.64 -8.50
N TYR A 314 -19.52 3.91 -7.40
CA TYR A 314 -18.46 2.93 -7.23
C TYR A 314 -18.93 1.56 -7.74
N THR A 315 -18.62 1.28 -9.01
CA THR A 315 -19.14 0.11 -9.75
C THR A 315 -18.10 -0.97 -10.05
N THR A 316 -16.83 -0.74 -9.72
CA THR A 316 -15.76 -1.74 -9.86
C THR A 316 -16.01 -2.97 -8.98
N ASN A 317 -15.54 -4.13 -9.42
CA ASN A 317 -15.49 -5.35 -8.62
C ASN A 317 -14.11 -5.58 -7.97
N ASN A 318 -13.11 -4.77 -8.33
CA ASN A 318 -11.76 -4.81 -7.77
C ASN A 318 -11.57 -3.63 -6.81
N TYR A 319 -11.33 -3.95 -5.52
CA TYR A 319 -11.17 -2.97 -4.44
C TYR A 319 -9.71 -2.81 -3.98
N HIS A 320 -8.76 -3.36 -4.75
CA HIS A 320 -7.31 -3.35 -4.50
C HIS A 320 -6.76 -1.98 -4.07
N VAL A 321 -7.13 -0.89 -4.75
CA VAL A 321 -6.66 0.46 -4.41
C VAL A 321 -7.06 0.93 -3.00
N ALA A 322 -8.05 0.26 -2.40
CA ALA A 322 -8.61 0.59 -1.11
C ALA A 322 -8.35 -0.48 -0.03
N ASP A 323 -7.49 -1.49 -0.29
CA ASP A 323 -7.24 -2.60 0.64
C ASP A 323 -6.92 -2.11 2.06
N ILE A 324 -6.07 -1.09 2.20
CA ILE A 324 -5.73 -0.49 3.50
C ILE A 324 -6.84 0.47 3.95
N ASN A 325 -7.31 1.34 3.05
CA ASN A 325 -8.29 2.39 3.32
C ASN A 325 -9.61 1.89 3.89
N LEU A 326 -10.11 0.74 3.41
CA LEU A 326 -11.36 0.15 3.87
C LEU A 326 -11.29 -0.29 5.34
N TYR A 327 -10.09 -0.62 5.84
CA TYR A 327 -9.87 -1.18 7.17
C TYR A 327 -8.90 -0.33 8.01
N TYR A 328 -8.77 0.96 7.69
CA TYR A 328 -7.76 1.87 8.25
C TYR A 328 -7.71 1.87 9.78
N LEU A 329 -8.84 2.06 10.47
CA LEU A 329 -8.87 2.09 11.94
C LEU A 329 -8.67 0.70 12.56
N ASN A 330 -9.12 -0.36 11.87
CA ASN A 330 -8.86 -1.73 12.29
C ASN A 330 -7.34 -2.01 12.27
N ILE A 331 -6.64 -1.63 11.19
CA ILE A 331 -5.18 -1.75 11.08
C ILE A 331 -4.50 -1.01 12.24
N GLN A 332 -4.89 0.24 12.50
CA GLN A 332 -4.35 1.01 13.62
C GLN A 332 -4.51 0.34 14.98
N GLU A 333 -5.65 -0.29 15.24
CA GLU A 333 -5.84 -1.06 16.46
C GLU A 333 -4.94 -2.30 16.49
N ASN A 334 -4.89 -3.06 15.40
CA ASN A 334 -4.09 -4.28 15.36
C ASN A 334 -2.60 -4.00 15.53
N LEU A 335 -2.10 -2.92 14.96
CA LEU A 335 -0.73 -2.46 15.17
C LEU A 335 -0.46 -2.22 16.65
N ARG A 336 -1.33 -1.49 17.37
CA ARG A 336 -1.17 -1.27 18.83
C ARG A 336 -1.16 -2.58 19.59
N ASN A 337 -2.05 -3.51 19.26
CA ASN A 337 -2.13 -4.81 19.93
C ASN A 337 -0.86 -5.64 19.73
N ARG A 338 -0.34 -5.71 18.49
CA ARG A 338 0.89 -6.46 18.18
C ARG A 338 2.13 -5.80 18.77
N VAL A 339 2.23 -4.47 18.72
CA VAL A 339 3.34 -3.72 19.34
C VAL A 339 3.33 -3.91 20.85
N SER A 340 2.19 -3.76 21.52
CA SER A 340 2.07 -4.01 22.95
C SER A 340 2.42 -5.46 23.30
N SER A 341 1.98 -6.43 22.49
CA SER A 341 2.29 -7.85 22.71
C SER A 341 3.77 -8.17 22.48
N TYR A 342 4.42 -7.48 21.54
CA TYR A 342 5.86 -7.62 21.29
C TYR A 342 6.67 -7.07 22.45
N LEU A 343 6.35 -5.87 22.95
CA LEU A 343 7.11 -5.17 23.99
C LEU A 343 6.93 -5.78 25.40
N LYS A 344 5.94 -6.65 25.59
CA LYS A 344 5.71 -7.40 26.84
C LYS A 344 6.51 -8.70 26.94
N LYS A 345 7.11 -9.16 25.83
CA LYS A 345 8.03 -10.29 25.80
C LYS A 345 9.40 -9.83 26.23
#